data_AF-A0A847YFM4-F1
#
_entry.id   AF-A0A847YFM4-F1
#
_cell.length_a   1.000
_cell.length_b   1.000
_cell.length_c   1.000
_cell.angle_alpha   90.00
_cell.angle_beta   90.00
_cell.angle_gamma   90.00
#
_symmetry.space_group_name_H-M   'P 1'
#
loop_
_entity.id
_entity.type
_entity.pdbx_description
1 polymer ?
#
loop_
_entity_poly.entity_id
_entity_poly.type
_entity_poly.pdbx_seq_one_letter_code
_entity_poly.pdbx_strand_id
1 'polypeptide(L)'
;PTPSGWLLRLSDGTTEPCDAVVCAVPWRACARLFQRSGPPLSPEPPACSALSPQPGEIVGVHLWLDRPGFSLPNAVLLNTLSQWVFRPDYEEADSANRDGERSAASSREWYCQVVISAAHAMPLPASGDLAAVAMGELSEIFPPFRDARLLRSRVVREKEAVCCPRPDWEAQRPPQKTRFPRLAVAGDWTATGWPGTMEGAVRSGLSAARVILAQLRAGN
;
A
#
# COMPACT_ATOMS: atom_id res chain seq x y z
N PRO A 1 28.55 8.45 -3.54
CA PRO A 1 28.86 8.43 -5.00
C PRO A 1 30.29 7.93 -5.19
N THR A 2 30.54 7.20 -6.26
CA THR A 2 31.88 6.79 -6.73
C THR A 2 32.18 7.49 -8.07
N PRO A 3 33.42 7.47 -8.58
CA PRO A 3 33.75 8.11 -9.87
C PRO A 3 32.90 7.62 -11.05
N SER A 4 32.40 6.37 -11.00
CA SER A 4 31.63 5.73 -12.06
C SER A 4 30.21 5.31 -11.63
N GLY A 5 29.76 5.60 -10.41
CA GLY A 5 28.48 5.12 -9.93
C GLY A 5 28.21 5.37 -8.44
N TRP A 6 27.75 4.33 -7.75
CA TRP A 6 27.22 4.37 -6.40
C TRP A 6 27.73 3.19 -5.58
N LEU A 7 27.77 3.39 -4.26
CA LEU A 7 28.04 2.34 -3.28
C LEU A 7 26.85 2.28 -2.35
N LEU A 8 26.14 1.15 -2.33
CA LEU A 8 25.00 0.91 -1.46
C LEU A 8 25.51 0.27 -0.17
N ARG A 9 25.10 0.81 0.98
CA ARG A 9 25.35 0.18 2.28
C ARG A 9 24.10 -0.55 2.74
N LEU A 10 24.20 -1.87 2.90
CA LEU A 10 23.11 -2.72 3.36
C LEU A 10 23.02 -2.71 4.90
N SER A 11 21.94 -3.27 5.44
CA SER A 11 21.68 -3.27 6.89
C SER A 11 22.66 -4.12 7.70
N ASP A 12 23.28 -5.12 7.08
CA ASP A 12 24.32 -5.97 7.67
C ASP A 12 25.71 -5.31 7.65
N GLY A 13 25.81 -4.09 7.12
CA GLY A 13 27.05 -3.33 7.01
C GLY A 13 27.85 -3.60 5.73
N THR A 14 27.44 -4.56 4.91
CA THR A 14 28.09 -4.83 3.62
C THR A 14 27.86 -3.67 2.64
N THR A 15 28.76 -3.57 1.66
CA THR A 15 28.69 -2.54 0.63
C THR A 15 28.75 -3.13 -0.76
N GLU A 16 27.79 -2.75 -1.60
CA GLU A 16 27.63 -3.24 -2.97
C GLU A 16 27.83 -2.08 -3.97
N PRO A 17 28.78 -2.17 -4.91
CA PRO A 17 28.92 -1.17 -5.96
C PRO A 17 27.83 -1.34 -7.04
N CYS A 18 27.38 -0.23 -7.61
CA CYS A 18 26.45 -0.23 -8.74
C CYS A 18 26.65 1.01 -9.62
N ASP A 19 26.34 0.90 -10.91
CA ASP A 19 26.50 2.02 -11.85
C ASP A 19 25.42 3.09 -11.66
N ALA A 20 24.21 2.68 -11.26
CA ALA A 20 23.05 3.52 -11.09
C ALA A 20 22.11 2.99 -10.00
N VAL A 21 21.31 3.89 -9.42
CA VAL A 21 20.36 3.59 -8.34
C VAL A 21 18.97 4.11 -8.69
N VAL A 22 17.95 3.26 -8.48
CA VAL A 22 16.54 3.68 -8.43
C VAL A 22 16.03 3.46 -7.01
N CYS A 23 15.75 4.54 -6.29
CA CYS A 23 15.18 4.49 -4.94
C CYS A 23 13.66 4.36 -5.04
N ALA A 24 13.16 3.11 -4.97
CA ALA A 24 11.75 2.76 -5.15
C ALA A 24 11.02 2.43 -3.83
N VAL A 25 11.47 2.99 -2.71
CA VAL A 25 10.86 2.78 -1.38
C VAL A 25 9.74 3.81 -1.11
N PRO A 26 8.86 3.57 -0.12
CA PRO A 26 7.87 4.57 0.29
C PRO A 26 8.52 5.92 0.65
N TRP A 27 7.80 7.01 0.42
CA TRP A 27 8.31 8.39 0.50
C TRP A 27 9.01 8.71 1.83
N ARG A 28 8.53 8.19 2.96
CA ARG A 28 9.17 8.35 4.28
C ARG A 28 10.47 7.56 4.40
N ALA A 29 10.51 6.34 3.87
CA ALA A 29 11.74 5.56 3.80
C ALA A 29 12.76 6.24 2.88
N CYS A 30 12.31 6.81 1.76
CA CYS A 30 13.15 7.59 0.86
C CYS A 30 13.77 8.78 1.59
N ALA A 31 12.97 9.61 2.28
CA ALA A 31 13.47 10.73 3.07
C ALA A 31 14.52 10.29 4.12
N ARG A 32 14.25 9.20 4.85
CA ARG A 32 15.20 8.64 5.83
C ARG A 32 16.50 8.16 5.18
N LEU A 33 16.43 7.53 4.01
CA LEU A 33 17.62 7.07 3.29
C LEU A 33 18.52 8.26 2.90
N PHE A 34 17.97 9.29 2.26
CA PHE A 34 18.75 10.48 1.90
C PHE A 34 19.32 11.21 3.13
N GLN A 35 18.54 11.32 4.21
CA GLN A 35 19.01 11.90 5.47
C GLN A 35 20.18 11.10 6.06
N ARG A 36 20.07 9.76 6.12
CA ARG A 36 21.11 8.87 6.63
C ARG A 36 22.37 8.85 5.76
N SER A 37 22.23 9.09 4.46
CA SER A 37 23.37 9.17 3.55
C SER A 37 24.21 10.45 3.72
N GLY A 38 23.68 11.49 4.37
CA GLY A 38 24.39 12.75 4.64
C GLY A 38 24.71 13.57 3.38
N PRO A 39 25.43 14.71 3.51
CA PRO A 39 25.87 15.50 2.36
C PRO A 39 26.80 14.70 1.42
N PRO A 40 26.70 14.86 0.09
CA PRO A 40 25.88 15.85 -0.61
C PRO A 40 24.44 15.41 -0.85
N LEU A 41 24.07 14.15 -0.57
CA LEU A 41 22.74 13.59 -0.83
C LEU A 41 21.62 14.27 -0.03
N SER A 42 21.92 14.64 1.20
CA SER A 42 20.96 15.32 2.07
C SER A 42 20.99 16.85 1.87
N PRO A 43 19.84 17.51 1.61
CA PRO A 43 18.52 16.94 1.34
C PRO A 43 18.27 16.77 -0.18
N GLU A 44 17.53 15.73 -0.57
CA GLU A 44 16.67 15.68 -1.78
C GLU A 44 15.82 14.42 -1.65
N PRO A 45 14.47 14.41 -1.62
CA PRO A 45 13.51 14.99 -2.59
C PRO A 45 12.70 16.14 -1.94
N PRO A 46 11.74 16.84 -2.62
CA PRO A 46 10.91 17.87 -1.97
C PRO A 46 10.33 17.23 -0.72
N ALA A 47 10.72 17.76 0.44
CA ALA A 47 10.82 17.01 1.69
C ALA A 47 9.66 16.02 1.80
N CYS A 48 9.90 14.71 1.63
CA CYS A 48 8.77 13.78 1.56
C CYS A 48 7.94 13.77 2.86
N SER A 49 8.51 14.25 3.97
CA SER A 49 7.78 14.57 5.19
C SER A 49 6.75 15.71 5.03
N ALA A 50 7.03 16.70 4.18
CA ALA A 50 6.12 17.78 3.81
C ALA A 50 5.05 17.32 2.81
N LEU A 51 5.32 16.31 1.98
CA LEU A 51 4.33 15.76 1.04
C LEU A 51 3.05 15.32 1.77
N SER A 52 3.16 14.48 2.80
CA SER A 52 2.03 14.05 3.63
C SER A 52 2.45 13.97 5.10
N PRO A 53 2.29 15.08 5.87
CA PRO A 53 2.67 15.10 7.28
C PRO A 53 1.86 14.09 8.10
N GLN A 54 0.59 13.90 7.73
CA GLN A 54 -0.28 12.85 8.23
C GLN A 54 -0.56 11.87 7.09
N PRO A 55 -0.02 10.66 7.12
CA PRO A 55 -0.31 9.64 6.12
C PRO A 55 -1.70 9.04 6.36
N GLY A 56 -2.32 8.55 5.29
CA GLY A 56 -3.63 7.94 5.38
C GLY A 56 -3.53 6.54 5.96
N GLU A 57 -4.04 6.36 7.17
CA GLU A 57 -4.24 5.02 7.75
C GLU A 57 -5.37 4.29 7.03
N ILE A 58 -5.10 3.07 6.56
CA ILE A 58 -6.11 2.14 6.04
C ILE A 58 -6.12 0.90 6.93
N VAL A 59 -7.32 0.48 7.33
CA VAL A 59 -7.55 -0.74 8.10
C VAL A 59 -8.29 -1.76 7.26
N GLY A 60 -7.70 -2.95 7.12
CA GLY A 60 -8.35 -4.12 6.56
C GLY A 60 -8.87 -5.02 7.68
N VAL A 61 -10.19 -5.23 7.71
CA VAL A 61 -10.85 -6.19 8.60
C VAL A 61 -11.20 -7.42 7.78
N HIS A 62 -10.48 -8.50 8.04
CA HIS A 62 -10.64 -9.79 7.37
C HIS A 62 -11.59 -10.66 8.19
N LEU A 63 -12.65 -11.16 7.56
CA LEU A 63 -13.71 -11.94 8.21
C LEU A 63 -13.84 -13.30 7.53
N TRP A 64 -13.89 -14.37 8.33
CA TRP A 64 -14.17 -15.73 7.87
C TRP A 64 -15.46 -16.22 8.53
N LEU A 65 -16.41 -16.65 7.71
CA LEU A 65 -17.80 -16.94 8.07
C LEU A 65 -18.12 -18.41 7.81
N ASP A 66 -19.16 -18.92 8.48
CA ASP A 66 -19.69 -20.27 8.25
C ASP A 66 -20.51 -20.41 6.95
N ARG A 67 -20.90 -19.28 6.34
CA ARG A 67 -21.76 -19.19 5.16
C ARG A 67 -21.46 -17.93 4.35
N PRO A 68 -21.86 -17.85 3.06
CA PRO A 68 -21.69 -16.64 2.28
C PRO A 68 -22.53 -15.50 2.87
N GLY A 69 -21.90 -14.36 3.14
CA GLY A 69 -22.57 -13.19 3.71
C GLY A 69 -23.24 -12.29 2.65
N PHE A 70 -22.74 -12.27 1.41
CA PHE A 70 -23.32 -11.46 0.32
C PHE A 70 -22.91 -11.98 -1.06
N SER A 71 -23.71 -11.67 -2.08
CA SER A 71 -23.58 -12.23 -3.44
C SER A 71 -22.73 -11.40 -4.40
N LEU A 72 -22.44 -10.13 -4.10
CA LEU A 72 -21.64 -9.26 -4.96
C LEU A 72 -20.13 -9.53 -4.77
N PRO A 73 -19.27 -9.31 -5.78
CA PRO A 73 -17.82 -9.39 -5.62
C PRO A 73 -17.30 -8.29 -4.67
N ASN A 74 -17.97 -7.13 -4.68
CA ASN A 74 -17.67 -6.00 -3.82
C ASN A 74 -18.88 -5.09 -3.65
N ALA A 75 -18.87 -4.26 -2.60
CA ALA A 75 -19.85 -3.21 -2.39
C ALA A 75 -19.23 -2.00 -1.66
N VAL A 76 -19.82 -0.83 -1.91
CA VAL A 76 -19.55 0.41 -1.17
C VAL A 76 -20.63 0.58 -0.11
N LEU A 77 -20.21 0.87 1.11
CA LEU A 77 -21.10 1.08 2.25
C LEU A 77 -21.13 2.57 2.57
N LEU A 78 -22.33 3.14 2.65
CA LEU A 78 -22.54 4.56 2.92
C LEU A 78 -23.01 4.73 4.36
N ASN A 79 -22.59 5.84 5.00
CA ASN A 79 -22.96 6.19 6.37
C ASN A 79 -22.56 5.15 7.43
N THR A 80 -21.47 4.43 7.19
CA THR A 80 -20.87 3.43 8.08
C THR A 80 -19.39 3.73 8.29
N LEU A 81 -18.79 3.16 9.34
CA LEU A 81 -17.34 3.18 9.54
C LEU A 81 -16.64 2.36 8.44
N SER A 82 -17.17 1.17 8.14
CA SER A 82 -16.78 0.37 6.99
C SER A 82 -17.17 1.09 5.70
N GLN A 83 -16.28 1.16 4.70
CA GLN A 83 -16.61 1.87 3.45
C GLN A 83 -16.62 0.96 2.23
N TRP A 84 -15.80 -0.10 2.26
CA TRP A 84 -15.81 -1.11 1.22
C TRP A 84 -15.87 -2.49 1.82
N VAL A 85 -16.53 -3.40 1.12
CA VAL A 85 -16.43 -4.84 1.33
C VAL A 85 -16.06 -5.50 0.02
N PHE A 86 -15.11 -6.43 0.06
CA PHE A 86 -14.65 -7.23 -1.06
C PHE A 86 -14.72 -8.70 -0.68
N ARG A 87 -14.97 -9.57 -1.66
CA ARG A 87 -14.76 -11.00 -1.53
C ARG A 87 -14.10 -11.56 -2.80
N PRO A 88 -13.32 -12.64 -2.71
CA PRO A 88 -12.89 -13.39 -3.88
C PRO A 88 -14.11 -14.06 -4.53
N ASP A 89 -13.94 -14.53 -5.76
CA ASP A 89 -14.95 -15.39 -6.37
C ASP A 89 -15.02 -16.72 -5.65
N TYR A 90 -16.20 -16.98 -5.09
CA TYR A 90 -16.44 -18.16 -4.26
C TYR A 90 -16.31 -19.47 -5.04
N GLU A 91 -16.46 -19.43 -6.37
CA GLU A 91 -16.26 -20.57 -7.26
C GLU A 91 -14.76 -20.83 -7.53
N GLU A 92 -13.96 -19.78 -7.73
CA GLU A 92 -12.50 -19.89 -7.91
C GLU A 92 -11.81 -20.30 -6.60
N ALA A 93 -12.27 -19.78 -5.46
CA ALA A 93 -11.82 -20.21 -4.14
C ALA A 93 -12.10 -21.71 -3.89
N ASP A 94 -13.14 -22.27 -4.52
CA ASP A 94 -13.48 -23.70 -4.48
C ASP A 94 -12.55 -24.56 -5.34
N SER A 95 -11.84 -23.95 -6.31
CA SER A 95 -10.90 -24.64 -7.19
C SER A 95 -9.48 -24.68 -6.60
N ALA A 96 -9.03 -23.60 -5.95
CA ALA A 96 -7.72 -23.54 -5.27
C ALA A 96 -7.62 -24.52 -4.08
N ASN A 97 -8.76 -24.90 -3.49
CA ASN A 97 -8.83 -25.91 -2.41
C ASN A 97 -8.89 -27.36 -2.92
N ARG A 98 -8.83 -27.62 -4.24
CA ARG A 98 -8.83 -29.00 -4.78
C ARG A 98 -7.44 -29.62 -4.89
N ASP A 99 -6.39 -28.80 -4.93
CA ASP A 99 -5.01 -29.27 -5.20
C ASP A 99 -4.18 -29.53 -3.92
N GLY A 100 -4.77 -29.42 -2.73
CA GLY A 100 -4.13 -29.70 -1.44
C GLY A 100 -4.97 -30.64 -0.58
N GLU A 101 -4.44 -31.84 -0.33
CA GLU A 101 -4.81 -32.85 0.66
C GLU A 101 -6.14 -32.65 1.41
N ARG A 102 -7.11 -33.52 1.10
CA ARG A 102 -8.34 -33.72 1.88
C ARG A 102 -8.00 -34.14 3.31
N SER A 103 -7.95 -33.18 4.23
CA SER A 103 -8.27 -33.44 5.62
C SER A 103 -9.79 -33.49 5.76
N ALA A 104 -10.31 -34.65 6.18
CA ALA A 104 -11.70 -34.81 6.53
C ALA A 104 -12.05 -33.82 7.66
N ALA A 105 -13.07 -32.97 7.44
CA ALA A 105 -13.65 -31.99 8.36
C ALA A 105 -13.16 -30.52 8.34
N SER A 106 -12.57 -30.00 7.25
CA SER A 106 -12.56 -28.52 7.11
C SER A 106 -13.96 -28.04 6.70
N SER A 107 -14.74 -27.52 7.65
CA SER A 107 -15.95 -26.75 7.35
C SER A 107 -15.59 -25.63 6.37
N ARG A 108 -16.32 -25.55 5.24
CA ARG A 108 -16.10 -24.51 4.22
C ARG A 108 -16.23 -23.13 4.86
N GLU A 109 -15.14 -22.37 4.88
CA GLU A 109 -15.13 -20.99 5.36
C GLU A 109 -15.39 -20.03 4.19
N TRP A 110 -16.14 -18.97 4.45
CA TRP A 110 -16.45 -17.93 3.48
C TRP A 110 -15.79 -16.64 3.89
N TYR A 111 -14.97 -16.07 2.99
CA TYR A 111 -14.14 -14.93 3.30
C TYR A 111 -14.70 -13.63 2.71
N CYS A 112 -14.56 -12.54 3.47
CA CYS A 112 -14.65 -11.18 2.94
C CYS A 112 -13.67 -10.25 3.67
N GLN A 113 -13.30 -9.17 2.99
CA GLN A 113 -12.46 -8.11 3.52
C GLN A 113 -13.26 -6.82 3.55
N VAL A 114 -13.29 -6.18 4.71
CA VAL A 114 -13.86 -4.86 4.91
C VAL A 114 -12.73 -3.84 5.02
N VAL A 115 -12.88 -2.69 4.37
CA VAL A 115 -11.88 -1.62 4.37
C VAL A 115 -12.44 -0.38 5.05
N ILE A 116 -11.67 0.13 6.01
CA ILE A 116 -11.88 1.41 6.68
C ILE A 116 -10.69 2.31 6.31
N SER A 117 -10.97 3.31 5.49
CA SER A 117 -10.04 4.34 5.03
C SER A 117 -10.02 5.50 6.01
N ALA A 118 -8.89 6.22 6.04
CA ALA A 118 -8.65 7.36 6.91
C ALA A 118 -8.96 7.05 8.39
N ALA A 119 -8.65 5.84 8.86
CA ALA A 119 -9.06 5.36 10.18
C ALA A 119 -8.54 6.24 11.34
N HIS A 120 -7.39 6.89 11.14
CA HIS A 120 -6.82 7.89 12.05
C HIS A 120 -7.74 9.10 12.33
N ALA A 121 -8.67 9.40 11.43
CA ALA A 121 -9.61 10.52 11.52
C ALA A 121 -11.04 10.06 11.85
N MET A 122 -11.25 8.76 12.08
CA MET A 122 -12.57 8.19 12.33
C MET A 122 -12.82 7.97 13.83
N PRO A 123 -14.08 8.05 14.29
CA PRO A 123 -14.45 7.74 15.67
C PRO A 123 -14.44 6.21 15.88
N LEU A 124 -13.25 5.64 16.03
CA LEU A 124 -13.09 4.21 16.26
C LEU A 124 -13.68 3.80 17.63
N PRO A 125 -14.26 2.59 17.74
CA PRO A 125 -14.82 2.12 19.00
C PRO A 125 -13.75 2.00 20.08
N ALA A 126 -14.10 2.36 21.33
CA ALA A 126 -13.20 2.26 22.48
C ALA A 126 -12.76 0.82 22.77
N SER A 127 -13.60 -0.18 22.44
CA SER A 127 -13.26 -1.60 22.55
C SER A 127 -12.13 -2.03 21.60
N GLY A 128 -11.90 -1.27 20.53
CA GLY A 128 -10.99 -1.64 19.45
C GLY A 128 -11.46 -2.81 18.58
N ASP A 129 -12.65 -3.37 18.85
CA ASP A 129 -13.18 -4.54 18.13
C ASP A 129 -13.84 -4.13 16.80
N LEU A 130 -13.00 -3.90 15.81
CA LEU A 130 -13.43 -3.53 14.46
C LEU A 130 -14.10 -4.69 13.72
N ALA A 131 -13.88 -5.94 14.14
CA ALA A 131 -14.54 -7.10 13.54
C ALA A 131 -16.02 -7.14 13.94
N ALA A 132 -16.33 -6.91 15.22
CA ALA A 132 -17.70 -6.82 15.69
C ALA A 132 -18.46 -5.64 15.04
N VAL A 133 -17.82 -4.47 14.91
CA VAL A 133 -18.44 -3.32 14.22
C VAL A 133 -18.75 -3.66 12.76
N ALA A 134 -17.77 -4.20 12.02
CA ALA A 134 -17.98 -4.59 10.63
C ALA A 134 -19.09 -5.65 10.48
N MET A 135 -19.13 -6.66 11.35
CA MET A 135 -20.21 -7.67 11.35
C MET A 135 -21.59 -7.05 11.60
N GLY A 136 -21.69 -6.07 12.51
CA GLY A 136 -22.93 -5.35 12.78
C GLY A 136 -23.41 -4.58 11.54
N GLU A 137 -22.54 -3.74 10.97
CA GLU A 137 -22.85 -2.94 9.78
C GLU A 137 -23.23 -3.82 8.58
N LEU A 138 -22.49 -4.91 8.35
CA LEU A 138 -22.81 -5.85 7.29
C LEU A 138 -24.15 -6.56 7.52
N SER A 139 -24.51 -6.88 8.77
CA SER A 139 -25.80 -7.50 9.09
C SER A 139 -26.99 -6.56 8.88
N GLU A 140 -26.80 -5.27 9.07
CA GLU A 140 -27.82 -4.26 8.78
C GLU A 140 -28.06 -4.13 7.28
N ILE A 141 -26.97 -4.06 6.50
CA ILE A 141 -26.98 -3.80 5.05
C ILE A 141 -27.33 -5.05 4.23
N PHE A 142 -26.79 -6.21 4.62
CA PHE A 142 -26.90 -7.46 3.88
C PHE A 142 -27.62 -8.52 4.73
N PRO A 143 -28.89 -8.86 4.43
CA PRO A 143 -29.64 -9.83 5.21
C PRO A 143 -28.94 -11.17 5.48
N PRO A 144 -28.17 -11.78 4.55
CA PRO A 144 -27.51 -13.07 4.83
C PRO A 144 -26.43 -13.00 5.91
N PHE A 145 -25.88 -11.82 6.23
CA PHE A 145 -24.94 -11.66 7.35
C PHE A 145 -25.61 -11.83 8.71
N ARG A 146 -26.93 -11.60 8.82
CA ARG A 146 -27.67 -11.77 10.08
C ARG A 146 -27.67 -13.21 10.58
N ASP A 147 -27.65 -14.15 9.65
CA ASP A 147 -27.60 -15.59 9.93
C ASP A 147 -26.16 -16.14 9.93
N ALA A 148 -25.17 -15.32 9.56
CA ALA A 148 -23.78 -15.74 9.44
C ALA A 148 -23.07 -15.70 10.79
N ARG A 149 -22.30 -16.75 11.08
CA ARG A 149 -21.43 -16.82 12.25
C ARG A 149 -20.00 -16.48 11.85
N LEU A 150 -19.41 -15.49 12.51
CA LEU A 150 -17.98 -15.21 12.43
C LEU A 150 -17.20 -16.36 13.06
N LEU A 151 -16.42 -17.07 12.25
CA LEU A 151 -15.55 -18.16 12.69
C LEU A 151 -14.22 -17.63 13.24
N ARG A 152 -13.66 -16.63 12.55
CA ARG A 152 -12.43 -15.94 12.95
C ARG A 152 -12.31 -14.61 12.20
N SER A 153 -11.46 -13.73 12.72
CA SER A 153 -11.17 -12.43 12.11
C SER A 153 -9.70 -12.05 12.27
N ARG A 154 -9.23 -11.18 11.37
CA ARG A 154 -7.91 -10.55 11.47
C ARG A 154 -8.04 -9.09 11.11
N VAL A 155 -7.50 -8.21 11.95
CA VAL A 155 -7.43 -6.77 11.68
C VAL A 155 -6.00 -6.42 11.32
N VAL A 156 -5.79 -5.84 10.14
CA VAL A 156 -4.50 -5.33 9.66
C VAL A 156 -4.60 -3.82 9.55
N ARG A 157 -3.67 -3.10 10.19
CA ARG A 157 -3.64 -1.64 10.17
C ARG A 157 -2.37 -1.15 9.49
N GLU A 158 -2.53 -0.46 8.37
CA GLU A 158 -1.43 0.18 7.66
C GLU A 158 -1.45 1.67 7.96
N LYS A 159 -0.70 2.08 8.99
CA LYS A 159 -0.66 3.47 9.50
C LYS A 159 -0.16 4.46 8.47
N GLU A 160 0.73 4.02 7.58
CA GLU A 160 1.33 4.86 6.52
C GLU A 160 0.94 4.34 5.13
N ALA A 161 -0.32 3.91 4.94
CA ALA A 161 -0.75 3.23 3.72
C ALA A 161 -0.68 4.12 2.47
N VAL A 162 -1.14 5.37 2.59
CA VAL A 162 -1.21 6.29 1.44
C VAL A 162 -0.69 7.67 1.80
N CYS A 163 -0.12 8.34 0.81
CA CYS A 163 0.12 9.79 0.88
C CYS A 163 -1.21 10.50 0.68
N CYS A 164 -1.69 11.22 1.70
CA CYS A 164 -2.94 11.95 1.61
C CYS A 164 -2.77 13.20 0.73
N PRO A 165 -3.49 13.31 -0.38
CA PRO A 165 -3.40 14.49 -1.24
C PRO A 165 -3.96 15.71 -0.52
N ARG A 166 -3.16 16.77 -0.45
CA ARG A 166 -3.57 18.14 -0.09
C ARG A 166 -3.75 18.96 -1.37
N PRO A 167 -4.42 20.12 -1.34
CA PRO A 167 -4.63 20.93 -2.55
C PRO A 167 -3.33 21.30 -3.30
N ASP A 168 -2.23 21.46 -2.58
CA ASP A 168 -0.88 21.78 -3.09
C ASP A 168 -0.03 20.54 -3.44
N TRP A 169 -0.58 19.33 -3.24
CA TRP A 169 0.12 18.06 -3.38
C TRP A 169 0.79 17.88 -4.73
N GLU A 170 0.04 18.05 -5.83
CA GLU A 170 0.54 17.70 -7.15
C GLU A 170 1.75 18.55 -7.54
N ALA A 171 1.77 19.83 -7.13
CA ALA A 171 2.89 20.74 -7.36
C ALA A 171 4.14 20.39 -6.54
N GLN A 172 3.99 19.63 -5.46
CA GLN A 172 5.09 19.25 -4.56
C GLN A 172 5.71 17.89 -4.91
N ARG A 173 5.04 17.06 -5.71
CA ARG A 173 5.55 15.72 -6.05
C ARG A 173 6.89 15.85 -6.81
N PRO A 174 7.93 15.10 -6.42
CA PRO A 174 9.20 15.15 -7.12
C PRO A 174 9.10 14.54 -8.52
N PRO A 175 9.86 15.07 -9.50
CA PRO A 175 10.16 14.29 -10.69
C PRO A 175 11.00 13.05 -10.31
N GLN A 176 11.00 12.03 -11.17
CA GLN A 176 11.82 10.83 -10.95
C GLN A 176 13.33 11.13 -11.03
N LYS A 177 13.70 12.15 -11.83
CA LYS A 177 15.09 12.61 -11.98
C LYS A 177 15.50 13.43 -10.76
N THR A 178 16.53 12.97 -10.05
CA THR A 178 17.19 13.76 -8.99
C THR A 178 18.27 14.67 -9.59
N ARG A 179 18.82 15.59 -8.77
CA ARG A 179 19.99 16.39 -9.16
C ARG A 179 21.27 15.54 -9.25
N PHE A 180 21.27 14.35 -8.67
CA PHE A 180 22.43 13.47 -8.68
C PHE A 180 22.47 12.61 -9.95
N PRO A 181 23.60 12.58 -10.67
CA PRO A 181 23.77 11.68 -11.79
C PRO A 181 23.56 10.21 -11.39
N ARG A 182 22.87 9.46 -12.24
CA ARG A 182 22.65 8.02 -12.09
C ARG A 182 21.88 7.64 -10.81
N LEU A 183 21.13 8.57 -10.22
CA LEU A 183 20.22 8.33 -9.12
C LEU A 183 18.83 8.87 -9.46
N ALA A 184 17.83 8.00 -9.44
CA ALA A 184 16.43 8.33 -9.65
C ALA A 184 15.58 7.89 -8.44
N VAL A 185 14.42 8.51 -8.25
CA VAL A 185 13.41 8.09 -7.27
C VAL A 185 12.19 7.55 -8.00
N ALA A 186 11.53 6.56 -7.39
CA ALA A 186 10.31 5.97 -7.91
C ALA A 186 9.30 5.68 -6.79
N GLY A 187 8.03 5.74 -7.15
CA GLY A 187 6.91 5.51 -6.27
C GLY A 187 5.67 6.25 -6.74
N ASP A 188 4.52 5.77 -6.31
CA ASP A 188 3.21 6.40 -6.50
C ASP A 188 3.16 7.86 -6.01
N TRP A 189 4.02 8.21 -5.05
CA TRP A 189 4.20 9.57 -4.53
C TRP A 189 4.97 10.54 -5.45
N THR A 190 5.64 10.06 -6.50
CA THR A 190 6.38 10.91 -7.46
C THR A 190 5.46 11.52 -8.54
N ALA A 191 5.87 12.60 -9.20
CA ALA A 191 5.09 13.31 -10.20
C ALA A 191 4.88 12.44 -11.45
N THR A 192 3.73 11.78 -11.52
CA THR A 192 3.35 10.86 -12.62
C THR A 192 2.18 11.37 -13.46
N GLY A 193 1.52 12.44 -12.99
CA GLY A 193 0.23 12.91 -13.51
C GLY A 193 -0.95 12.00 -13.14
N TRP A 194 -0.73 10.97 -12.31
CA TRP A 194 -1.74 10.01 -11.85
C TRP A 194 -1.84 10.07 -10.32
N PRO A 195 -3.02 9.79 -9.73
CA PRO A 195 -3.15 9.66 -8.28
C PRO A 195 -2.19 8.60 -7.70
N GLY A 196 -1.93 8.66 -6.39
CA GLY A 196 -1.12 7.68 -5.66
C GLY A 196 -1.78 6.29 -5.68
N THR A 197 -1.51 5.53 -6.73
CA THR A 197 -2.18 4.27 -7.12
C THR A 197 -1.15 3.27 -7.62
N MET A 198 -1.56 2.01 -7.78
CA MET A 198 -0.70 0.97 -8.37
C MET A 198 -0.25 1.36 -9.79
N GLU A 199 -1.14 1.93 -10.60
CA GLU A 199 -0.85 2.44 -11.93
C GLU A 199 0.15 3.59 -11.87
N GLY A 200 -0.01 4.51 -10.90
CA GLY A 200 0.94 5.57 -10.61
C GLY A 200 2.33 5.03 -10.27
N ALA A 201 2.42 4.01 -9.40
CA ALA A 201 3.68 3.36 -9.04
C ALA A 201 4.39 2.73 -10.25
N VAL A 202 3.65 1.99 -11.09
CA VAL A 202 4.19 1.38 -12.32
C VAL A 202 4.71 2.45 -13.27
N ARG A 203 3.91 3.50 -13.52
CA ARG A 203 4.32 4.63 -14.37
C ARG A 203 5.58 5.32 -13.84
N SER A 204 5.66 5.52 -12.53
CA SER A 204 6.83 6.11 -11.89
C SER A 204 8.09 5.25 -12.09
N GLY A 205 8.01 3.94 -11.86
CA GLY A 205 9.12 3.03 -12.07
C GLY A 205 9.63 3.04 -13.52
N LEU A 206 8.72 3.02 -14.49
CA LEU A 206 9.06 3.14 -15.91
C LEU A 206 9.75 4.48 -16.24
N SER A 207 9.25 5.59 -15.69
CA SER A 207 9.87 6.91 -15.88
C SER A 207 11.26 6.99 -15.25
N ALA A 208 11.45 6.45 -14.04
CA ALA A 208 12.75 6.39 -13.38
C ALA A 208 13.77 5.57 -14.18
N ALA A 209 13.36 4.40 -14.69
CA ALA A 209 14.21 3.58 -15.55
C ALA A 209 14.63 4.33 -16.83
N ARG A 210 13.71 5.08 -17.47
CA ARG A 210 14.03 5.91 -18.64
C ARG A 210 15.05 7.01 -18.32
N VAL A 211 14.96 7.64 -17.15
CA VAL A 211 15.94 8.64 -16.69
C VAL A 211 17.34 8.01 -16.60
N ILE A 212 17.46 6.86 -15.94
CA ILE A 212 18.74 6.16 -15.78
C ILE A 212 19.32 5.74 -17.13
N LEU A 213 18.50 5.12 -18.00
CA LEU A 213 18.95 4.69 -19.33
C LEU A 213 19.44 5.85 -20.20
N ALA A 214 18.77 7.02 -20.14
CA ALA A 214 19.20 8.20 -20.86
C ALA A 214 20.55 8.72 -20.36
N GLN A 215 20.78 8.73 -19.04
CA GLN A 215 22.04 9.18 -18.44
C GLN A 215 23.20 8.23 -18.73
N LEU A 216 22.97 6.92 -18.70
CA LEU A 216 24.00 5.92 -19.02
C LEU A 216 24.41 5.98 -20.49
N ARG A 217 23.46 6.26 -21.40
CA ARG A 217 23.76 6.44 -22.83
C ARG A 217 24.52 7.73 -23.14
N ALA A 218 24.26 8.80 -22.40
CA ALA A 218 24.92 10.09 -22.60
C ALA A 218 26.32 10.18 -21.95
N GLY A 219 26.65 9.22 -21.08
CA GLY A 219 27.95 9.13 -20.40
C GLY A 219 28.91 8.08 -20.98
N ASN A 220 28.51 7.42 -22.08
CA ASN A 220 29.38 6.63 -22.97
C ASN A 220 29.68 7.46 -24.23
#